data_AF-A0A381PW85-F1
#
_entry.id   AF-A0A381PW85-F1
#
_cell.length_a   1.000
_cell.length_b   1.000
_cell.length_c   1.000
_cell.angle_alpha   90.00
_cell.angle_beta   90.00
_cell.angle_gamma   90.00
#
_symmetry.space_group_name_H-M   'P 1'
#
loop_
_entity.id
_entity.type
_entity.pdbx_description
1 polymer ?
#
loop_
_entity_poly.entity_id
_entity_poly.type
_entity_poly.pdbx_seq_one_letter_code
_entity_poly.pdbx_strand_id
1 'polypeptide(L)'
;VGWVVGAASAAVWMLAQMLFSVSPGASPEGPVPIAVLLGIIVAVLLTGALHEDGFADTCDGLGGGWTAEERLRIMKDSRIGTYGALGILFLVLFKFFALLQIETEILPWVWISGHTLSRFLSISQLRFLDYVQDPAKSKSGSMTEFSGFDLIVNAAFGLLPLFFIGNQVLVGLSAVVFIWWVTLVHFKKRLGGVTGDCLGATQQLSEVVFYLCLGSNIGV
;
A
#
# COMPACT_ATOMS: atom_id res chain seq x y z
N VAL A 1 13.11 -4.10 -0.58
CA VAL A 1 12.08 -4.16 -1.65
C VAL A 1 11.30 -2.85 -1.77
N GLY A 2 10.71 -2.29 -0.70
CA GLY A 2 9.94 -1.03 -0.77
C GLY A 2 10.69 0.13 -1.46
N TRP A 3 11.95 0.35 -1.08
CA TRP A 3 12.82 1.33 -1.73
C TRP A 3 12.98 1.12 -3.24
N VAL A 4 13.19 -0.13 -3.67
CA VAL A 4 13.39 -0.46 -5.08
C VAL A 4 12.11 -0.19 -5.89
N VAL A 5 10.95 -0.65 -5.37
CA VAL A 5 9.66 -0.45 -6.05
C VAL A 5 9.31 1.03 -6.10
N GLY A 6 9.40 1.75 -4.98
CA GLY A 6 9.11 3.18 -4.93
C GLY A 6 10.05 4.02 -5.80
N ALA A 7 11.35 3.72 -5.79
CA ALA A 7 12.32 4.42 -6.63
C ALA A 7 12.10 4.14 -8.12
N ALA A 8 11.76 2.91 -8.50
CA ALA A 8 11.45 2.57 -9.89
C ALA A 8 10.17 3.27 -10.36
N SER A 9 9.12 3.29 -9.54
CA SER A 9 7.89 4.05 -9.83
C SER A 9 8.15 5.55 -9.98
N ALA A 10 8.91 6.13 -9.06
CA ALA A 10 9.29 7.54 -9.12
C ALA A 10 10.16 7.85 -10.36
N ALA A 11 11.13 7.00 -10.70
CA ALA A 11 11.97 7.18 -11.88
C ALA A 11 11.16 7.12 -13.18
N VAL A 12 10.24 6.16 -13.30
CA VAL A 12 9.35 6.04 -14.46
C VAL A 12 8.42 7.24 -14.57
N TRP A 13 7.86 7.68 -13.44
CA TRP A 13 7.08 8.91 -13.39
C TRP A 13 7.92 10.12 -13.85
N MET A 14 9.14 10.32 -13.32
CA MET A 14 10.01 11.43 -13.70
C MET A 14 10.35 11.42 -15.20
N LEU A 15 10.70 10.26 -15.76
CA LEU A 15 11.01 10.12 -17.18
C LEU A 15 9.79 10.44 -18.05
N ALA A 16 8.62 9.90 -17.69
CA ALA A 16 7.38 10.19 -18.40
C ALA A 16 6.99 11.67 -18.25
N GLN A 17 7.12 12.24 -17.05
CA GLN A 17 6.89 13.66 -16.78
C GLN A 17 7.75 14.52 -17.72
N MET A 18 9.05 14.24 -17.84
CA MET A 18 9.96 14.98 -18.73
C MET A 18 9.54 14.86 -20.21
N LEU A 19 9.11 13.68 -20.67
CA LEU A 19 8.71 13.46 -22.06
C LEU A 19 7.39 14.17 -22.40
N PHE A 20 6.40 14.11 -21.51
CA PHE A 20 5.06 14.63 -21.77
C PHE A 20 4.90 16.11 -21.41
N SER A 21 5.73 16.67 -20.50
CA SER A 21 5.67 18.10 -20.14
C SER A 21 6.23 19.02 -21.22
N VAL A 22 7.03 18.49 -22.15
CA VAL A 22 7.61 19.26 -23.28
C VAL A 22 6.62 19.38 -24.46
N SER A 23 5.45 18.72 -24.38
CA SER A 23 4.45 18.78 -25.44
C SER A 23 3.72 20.14 -25.45
N PRO A 24 3.54 20.78 -26.62
CA PRO A 24 2.80 22.05 -26.73
C PRO A 24 1.36 21.87 -26.20
N GLY A 25 1.02 22.55 -25.11
CA GLY A 25 -0.30 22.50 -24.46
C GLY A 25 -0.34 21.89 -23.06
N ALA A 26 0.78 21.40 -22.52
CA ALA A 26 0.86 20.94 -21.14
C ALA A 26 0.75 22.12 -20.15
N SER A 27 -0.19 22.05 -19.21
CA SER A 27 -0.27 23.00 -18.09
C SER A 27 0.93 22.80 -17.15
N PRO A 28 1.64 23.85 -16.70
CA PRO A 28 2.96 23.69 -16.08
C PRO A 28 2.96 23.28 -14.60
N GLU A 29 1.80 23.09 -13.96
CA GLU A 29 1.72 23.21 -12.49
C GLU A 29 1.44 21.88 -11.74
N GLY A 30 1.54 20.71 -12.39
CA GLY A 30 1.32 19.45 -11.68
C GLY A 30 1.78 18.17 -12.37
N PRO A 31 1.65 17.02 -11.68
CA PRO A 31 1.98 15.71 -12.24
C PRO A 31 1.14 15.42 -13.49
N VAL A 32 1.79 14.98 -14.56
CA VAL A 32 1.10 14.55 -15.78
C VAL A 32 0.36 13.23 -15.49
N PRO A 33 -0.96 13.14 -15.77
CA PRO A 33 -1.74 11.94 -15.45
C PRO A 33 -1.17 10.64 -16.01
N ILE A 34 -0.72 10.63 -17.27
CA ILE A 34 -0.14 9.42 -17.86
C ILE A 34 1.16 9.01 -17.17
N ALA A 35 1.97 9.97 -16.70
CA ALA A 35 3.20 9.67 -15.97
C ALA A 35 2.89 9.01 -14.61
N VAL A 36 1.87 9.49 -13.90
CA VAL A 36 1.41 8.90 -12.63
C VAL A 36 0.91 7.48 -12.86
N LEU A 37 0.09 7.26 -13.90
CA LEU A 37 -0.42 5.93 -14.22
C LEU A 37 0.72 4.95 -14.54
N LEU A 38 1.73 5.37 -15.32
CA LEU A 38 2.89 4.54 -15.64
C LEU A 38 3.71 4.16 -14.40
N GLY A 39 3.91 5.09 -13.46
CA GLY A 39 4.58 4.78 -12.20
C GLY A 39 3.81 3.77 -11.34
N ILE A 40 2.47 3.84 -11.33
CA ILE A 40 1.61 2.86 -10.64
C ILE A 40 1.72 1.49 -11.32
N ILE A 41 1.64 1.43 -12.66
CA ILE A 41 1.77 0.19 -13.43
C ILE A 41 3.10 -0.51 -13.13
N VAL A 42 4.20 0.25 -13.08
CA VAL A 42 5.52 -0.32 -12.78
C VAL A 42 5.60 -0.88 -11.37
N ALA A 43 4.95 -0.24 -10.38
CA ALA A 43 4.86 -0.81 -9.03
C ALA A 43 4.19 -2.19 -9.07
N VAL A 44 3.02 -2.28 -9.72
CA VAL A 44 2.24 -3.52 -9.82
C VAL A 44 3.01 -4.62 -10.54
N LEU A 45 3.71 -4.28 -11.64
CA LEU A 45 4.52 -5.25 -12.38
C LEU A 45 5.71 -5.77 -11.55
N LEU A 46 6.39 -4.89 -10.82
CA LEU A 46 7.55 -5.27 -10.00
C LEU A 46 7.16 -6.10 -8.77
N THR A 47 5.95 -5.91 -8.24
CA THR A 47 5.42 -6.72 -7.12
C THR A 47 4.67 -7.97 -7.58
N GLY A 48 4.41 -8.11 -8.89
CA GLY A 48 3.56 -9.17 -9.43
C GLY A 48 2.11 -9.08 -8.93
N ALA A 49 1.62 -7.87 -8.65
CA ALA A 49 0.31 -7.58 -8.08
C ALA A 49 0.01 -8.29 -6.74
N LEU A 50 1.04 -8.75 -6.00
CA LEU A 50 0.88 -9.60 -4.82
C LEU A 50 0.02 -8.95 -3.72
N HIS A 51 0.20 -7.66 -3.48
CA HIS A 51 -0.53 -6.97 -2.40
C HIS A 51 -1.92 -6.53 -2.86
N GLU A 52 -2.05 -6.18 -4.13
CA GLU A 52 -3.32 -5.86 -4.77
C GLU A 52 -4.26 -7.08 -4.77
N ASP A 53 -3.72 -8.26 -5.08
CA ASP A 53 -4.39 -9.57 -4.96
C ASP A 53 -4.87 -9.80 -3.52
N GLY A 54 -3.95 -9.67 -2.55
CA GLY A 54 -4.30 -9.80 -1.13
C GLY A 54 -5.35 -8.79 -0.64
N PHE A 55 -5.38 -7.59 -1.21
CA PHE A 55 -6.44 -6.62 -0.93
C PHE A 55 -7.80 -7.06 -1.50
N ALA A 56 -7.85 -7.55 -2.75
CA ALA A 56 -9.07 -8.10 -3.34
C ALA A 56 -9.60 -9.30 -2.54
N ASP A 57 -8.73 -10.27 -2.22
CA ASP A 57 -9.10 -11.45 -1.45
C ASP A 57 -9.61 -11.07 -0.06
N THR A 58 -9.00 -10.05 0.55
CA THR A 58 -9.48 -9.51 1.83
C THR A 58 -10.86 -8.88 1.70
N CYS A 59 -11.11 -8.09 0.64
CA CYS A 59 -12.43 -7.52 0.36
C CYS A 59 -13.49 -8.60 0.14
N ASP A 60 -13.21 -9.61 -0.68
CA ASP A 60 -14.13 -10.71 -0.96
C ASP A 60 -14.38 -11.57 0.26
N GLY A 61 -13.33 -11.93 1.00
CA GLY A 61 -13.44 -12.66 2.24
C GLY A 61 -14.33 -11.92 3.24
N LEU A 62 -13.97 -10.68 3.59
CA LEU A 62 -14.68 -9.91 4.61
C LEU A 62 -16.10 -9.48 4.21
N GLY A 63 -16.32 -9.23 2.92
CA GLY A 63 -17.62 -8.82 2.38
C GLY A 63 -18.57 -9.99 2.08
N GLY A 64 -18.03 -11.16 1.74
CA GLY A 64 -18.80 -12.35 1.36
C GLY A 64 -19.01 -13.37 2.49
N GLY A 65 -18.14 -13.40 3.51
CA GLY A 65 -18.18 -14.41 4.57
C GLY A 65 -18.82 -13.96 5.89
N TRP A 66 -19.63 -14.83 6.49
CA TRP A 66 -20.32 -14.58 7.76
C TRP A 66 -19.52 -15.05 8.98
N THR A 67 -18.81 -16.17 8.87
CA THR A 67 -17.91 -16.70 9.92
C THR A 67 -16.44 -16.53 9.55
N ALA A 68 -15.52 -16.70 10.51
CA ALA A 68 -14.08 -16.60 10.22
C ALA A 68 -13.63 -17.66 9.20
N GLU A 69 -14.15 -18.88 9.33
CA GLU A 69 -13.84 -20.02 8.46
C GLU A 69 -14.32 -19.76 7.03
N GLU A 70 -15.52 -19.19 6.87
CA GLU A 70 -16.05 -18.85 5.56
C GLU A 70 -15.22 -17.75 4.87
N ARG A 71 -14.86 -16.68 5.61
CA ARG A 71 -14.00 -15.60 5.10
C ARG A 71 -12.65 -16.13 4.63
N LEU A 72 -12.00 -16.96 5.45
CA LEU A 72 -10.71 -17.56 5.12
C LEU A 72 -10.79 -18.55 3.95
N ARG A 73 -11.93 -19.23 3.77
CA ARG A 73 -12.18 -20.07 2.60
C ARG A 73 -12.35 -19.23 1.34
N ILE A 74 -13.09 -18.13 1.41
CA ILE A 74 -13.29 -17.21 0.26
C ILE A 74 -11.96 -16.58 -0.16
N MET A 75 -11.14 -16.12 0.79
CA MET A 75 -9.80 -15.57 0.50
C MET A 75 -8.85 -16.55 -0.22
N LYS A 76 -9.15 -17.86 -0.21
CA LYS A 76 -8.35 -18.87 -0.92
C LYS A 76 -8.92 -19.24 -2.29
N ASP A 77 -10.10 -18.71 -2.64
CA ASP A 77 -10.69 -18.92 -3.94
C ASP A 77 -9.95 -18.03 -4.95
N SER A 78 -9.42 -18.63 -6.01
CA SER A 78 -8.68 -17.87 -7.04
C SER A 78 -9.58 -16.99 -7.90
N ARG A 79 -10.91 -17.07 -7.74
CA ARG A 79 -11.87 -16.25 -8.49
C ARG A 79 -12.12 -14.96 -7.74
N ILE A 80 -11.93 -13.84 -8.42
CA ILE A 80 -12.30 -12.52 -7.90
C ILE A 80 -13.83 -12.39 -7.81
N GLY A 81 -14.31 -11.93 -6.66
CA GLY A 81 -15.70 -11.56 -6.42
C GLY A 81 -15.97 -10.07 -6.64
N THR A 82 -17.22 -9.66 -6.49
CA THR A 82 -17.63 -8.26 -6.71
C THR A 82 -16.98 -7.30 -5.71
N TYR A 83 -16.76 -7.74 -4.47
CA TYR A 83 -16.12 -6.90 -3.46
C TYR A 83 -14.65 -6.68 -3.77
N GLY A 84 -13.92 -7.73 -4.18
CA GLY A 84 -12.53 -7.64 -4.61
C GLY A 84 -12.38 -6.78 -5.86
N ALA A 85 -13.25 -6.97 -6.86
CA ALA A 85 -13.23 -6.19 -8.10
C ALA A 85 -13.45 -4.68 -7.87
N LEU A 86 -14.50 -4.32 -7.11
CA LEU A 86 -14.74 -2.91 -6.75
C LEU A 86 -13.67 -2.37 -5.82
N GLY A 87 -13.16 -3.19 -4.91
CA GLY A 87 -12.06 -2.85 -4.02
C GLY A 87 -10.82 -2.40 -4.80
N ILE A 88 -10.28 -3.25 -5.68
CA ILE A 88 -9.09 -2.91 -6.47
C ILE A 88 -9.37 -1.67 -7.34
N LEU A 89 -10.54 -1.58 -7.96
CA LEU A 89 -10.91 -0.42 -8.76
C LEU A 89 -10.80 0.88 -7.96
N PHE A 90 -11.44 0.95 -6.78
CA PHE A 90 -11.39 2.14 -5.93
C PHE A 90 -10.00 2.40 -5.38
N LEU A 91 -9.26 1.35 -5.00
CA LEU A 91 -7.90 1.47 -4.50
C LEU A 91 -6.98 2.13 -5.54
N VAL A 92 -6.99 1.65 -6.79
CA VAL A 92 -6.17 2.20 -7.88
C VAL A 92 -6.60 3.62 -8.22
N LEU A 93 -7.92 3.89 -8.28
CA LEU A 93 -8.43 5.24 -8.54
C LEU A 93 -8.02 6.23 -7.43
N PHE A 94 -8.12 5.85 -6.16
CA PHE A 94 -7.70 6.71 -5.06
C PHE A 94 -6.20 6.99 -5.10
N LYS A 95 -5.35 5.97 -5.36
CA LYS A 95 -3.90 6.20 -5.53
C LYS A 95 -3.64 7.17 -6.68
N PHE A 96 -4.28 6.96 -7.82
CA PHE A 96 -4.11 7.79 -9.01
C PHE A 96 -4.50 9.25 -8.75
N PHE A 97 -5.71 9.50 -8.24
CA PHE A 97 -6.17 10.85 -7.96
C PHE A 97 -5.36 11.52 -6.84
N ALA A 98 -4.97 10.78 -5.80
CA ALA A 98 -4.15 11.33 -4.72
C ALA A 98 -2.76 11.79 -5.21
N LEU A 99 -2.07 10.95 -5.99
CA LEU A 99 -0.75 11.26 -6.53
C LEU A 99 -0.78 12.44 -7.52
N LEU A 100 -1.89 12.66 -8.21
CA LEU A 100 -2.09 13.83 -9.06
C LEU A 100 -2.17 15.15 -8.31
N GLN A 101 -2.53 15.13 -7.02
CA GLN A 101 -2.67 16.34 -6.21
C GLN A 101 -1.41 16.68 -5.41
N ILE A 102 -0.39 15.81 -5.43
CA ILE A 102 0.85 16.02 -4.69
C ILE A 102 1.81 16.88 -5.52
N GLU A 103 2.47 17.84 -4.86
CA GLU A 103 3.49 18.70 -5.46
C GLU A 103 4.62 17.86 -6.09
N THR A 104 5.04 18.25 -7.30
CA THR A 104 6.02 17.49 -8.10
C THR A 104 7.39 17.37 -7.42
N GLU A 105 7.75 18.34 -6.57
CA GLU A 105 9.02 18.38 -5.83
C GLU A 105 9.13 17.25 -4.79
N ILE A 106 8.05 16.99 -4.05
CA ILE A 106 8.02 15.97 -2.99
C ILE A 106 7.50 14.63 -3.48
N LEU A 107 6.80 14.57 -4.63
CA LEU A 107 6.16 13.35 -5.14
C LEU A 107 7.08 12.11 -5.19
N PRO A 108 8.35 12.17 -5.63
CA PRO A 108 9.27 11.03 -5.56
C PRO A 108 9.43 10.48 -4.14
N TRP A 109 9.59 11.37 -3.14
CA TRP A 109 9.75 11.00 -1.74
C TRP A 109 8.47 10.48 -1.13
N VAL A 110 7.32 11.05 -1.51
CA VAL A 110 6.00 10.55 -1.12
C VAL A 110 5.79 9.13 -1.65
N TRP A 111 6.16 8.86 -2.90
CA TRP A 111 6.01 7.54 -3.51
C TRP A 111 6.91 6.49 -2.86
N ILE A 112 8.20 6.82 -2.65
CA ILE A 112 9.15 5.95 -1.95
C ILE A 112 8.66 5.68 -0.52
N SER A 113 8.18 6.71 0.18
CA SER A 113 7.65 6.60 1.52
C SER A 113 6.40 5.74 1.58
N GLY A 114 5.46 5.90 0.64
CA GLY A 114 4.27 5.07 0.54
C GLY A 114 4.62 3.58 0.44
N HIS A 115 5.59 3.21 -0.39
CA HIS A 115 6.05 1.81 -0.54
C HIS A 115 6.81 1.27 0.68
N THR A 116 7.63 2.09 1.32
CA THR A 116 8.50 1.65 2.42
C THR A 116 7.75 1.60 3.75
N LEU A 117 7.00 2.66 4.09
CA LEU A 117 6.22 2.77 5.32
C LEU A 117 5.11 1.70 5.37
N SER A 118 4.35 1.54 4.28
CA SER A 118 3.24 0.59 4.24
C SER A 118 3.68 -0.87 4.42
N ARG A 119 4.83 -1.24 3.87
CA ARG A 119 5.42 -2.58 4.04
C ARG A 119 5.89 -2.80 5.47
N PHE A 120 6.56 -1.81 6.07
CA PHE A 120 6.95 -1.88 7.48
C PHE A 120 5.73 -2.11 8.38
N LEU A 121 4.68 -1.31 8.19
CA LEU A 121 3.46 -1.40 9.01
C LEU A 121 2.72 -2.72 8.80
N SER A 122 2.60 -3.18 7.56
CA SER A 122 2.04 -4.48 7.23
C SER A 122 2.76 -5.60 8.01
N ILE A 123 4.08 -5.72 7.86
CA ILE A 123 4.87 -6.78 8.54
C ILE A 123 4.78 -6.67 10.06
N SER A 124 4.75 -5.45 10.60
CA SER A 124 4.66 -5.24 12.05
C SER A 124 3.41 -5.87 12.70
N GLN A 125 2.33 -6.11 11.94
CA GLN A 125 1.13 -6.79 12.47
C GLN A 125 1.40 -8.23 12.93
N LEU A 126 2.37 -8.91 12.32
CA LEU A 126 2.79 -10.26 12.72
C LEU A 126 3.39 -10.30 14.15
N ARG A 127 3.73 -9.14 14.74
CA ARG A 127 4.15 -9.06 16.14
C ARG A 127 2.99 -9.15 17.13
N PHE A 128 1.78 -8.81 16.67
CA PHE A 128 0.62 -8.60 17.54
C PHE A 128 -0.51 -9.59 17.27
N LEU A 129 -0.51 -10.25 16.11
CA LEU A 129 -1.56 -11.16 15.65
C LEU A 129 -0.97 -12.50 15.22
N ASP A 130 -1.68 -13.57 15.55
CA ASP A 130 -1.35 -14.91 15.11
C ASP A 130 -1.58 -15.05 13.60
N TYR A 131 -0.73 -15.82 12.93
CA TYR A 131 -0.90 -16.15 11.53
C TYR A 131 -1.88 -17.33 11.40
N VAL A 132 -3.06 -17.10 10.80
CA VAL A 132 -4.20 -18.04 10.83
C VAL A 132 -4.34 -18.92 9.58
N GLN A 133 -3.32 -18.94 8.72
CA GLN A 133 -3.22 -19.85 7.59
C GLN A 133 -2.02 -20.78 7.75
N ASP A 134 -2.04 -21.92 7.05
CA ASP A 134 -0.88 -22.82 6.99
C ASP A 134 0.31 -22.09 6.35
N PRO A 135 1.40 -21.79 7.12
CA PRO A 135 2.54 -21.07 6.60
C PRO A 135 3.22 -21.79 5.44
N ALA A 136 3.22 -23.12 5.42
CA ALA A 136 3.87 -23.92 4.38
C ALA A 136 3.18 -23.77 3.00
N LYS A 137 1.92 -23.33 2.99
CA LYS A 137 1.13 -23.08 1.77
C LYS A 137 0.98 -21.60 1.45
N SER A 138 1.58 -20.72 2.25
CA SER A 138 1.48 -19.27 2.09
C SER A 138 2.73 -18.69 1.43
N LYS A 139 2.52 -17.79 0.45
CA LYS A 139 3.59 -16.96 -0.14
C LYS A 139 4.31 -16.08 0.90
N SER A 140 3.66 -15.80 2.04
CA SER A 140 4.23 -15.02 3.16
C SER A 140 4.65 -15.90 4.34
N GLY A 141 4.60 -17.23 4.23
CA GLY A 141 4.90 -18.15 5.32
C GLY A 141 6.30 -17.99 5.91
N SER A 142 7.30 -17.70 5.07
CA SER A 142 8.69 -17.44 5.51
C SER A 142 8.85 -16.15 6.31
N MET A 143 7.84 -15.27 6.32
CA MET A 143 7.86 -14.01 7.06
C MET A 143 7.30 -14.15 8.48
N THR A 144 6.74 -15.31 8.83
CA THR A 144 6.18 -15.57 10.17
C THR A 144 7.27 -15.73 11.24
N GLU A 145 8.48 -16.10 10.83
CA GLU A 145 9.67 -16.16 11.69
C GLU A 145 10.55 -14.92 11.44
N PHE A 146 10.17 -13.77 12.00
CA PHE A 146 11.01 -12.57 11.97
C PHE A 146 11.42 -12.14 13.38
N SER A 147 12.69 -11.79 13.55
CA SER A 147 13.25 -11.40 14.85
C SER A 147 12.91 -9.94 15.20
N GLY A 148 13.07 -9.58 16.48
CA GLY A 148 12.96 -8.19 16.91
C GLY A 148 13.99 -7.28 16.24
N PHE A 149 15.17 -7.81 15.88
CA PHE A 149 16.18 -7.08 15.13
C PHE A 149 15.72 -6.79 13.70
N ASP A 150 15.10 -7.76 13.02
CA ASP A 150 14.53 -7.56 11.69
C ASP A 150 13.46 -6.47 11.70
N LEU A 151 12.67 -6.36 12.78
CA LEU A 151 11.69 -5.29 12.92
C LEU A 151 12.35 -3.90 13.01
N ILE A 152 13.43 -3.78 13.78
CA ILE A 152 14.17 -2.51 13.93
C ILE A 152 14.78 -2.11 12.60
N VAL A 153 15.39 -3.05 11.87
CA VAL A 153 15.95 -2.79 10.54
C VAL A 153 14.85 -2.37 9.57
N ASN A 154 13.71 -3.08 9.55
CA ASN A 154 12.57 -2.72 8.71
C ASN A 154 11.97 -1.35 9.10
N ALA A 155 11.91 -1.00 10.38
CA ALA A 155 11.47 0.31 10.84
C ALA A 155 12.43 1.41 10.35
N ALA A 156 13.74 1.20 10.51
CA ALA A 156 14.75 2.16 10.08
C ALA A 156 14.63 2.45 8.57
N PHE A 157 14.58 1.41 7.73
CA PHE A 157 14.42 1.59 6.29
C PHE A 157 13.01 2.04 5.87
N GLY A 158 11.99 1.70 6.65
CA GLY A 158 10.59 2.09 6.42
C GLY A 158 10.30 3.55 6.69
N LEU A 159 10.99 4.14 7.69
CA LEU A 159 10.77 5.51 8.14
C LEU A 159 11.76 6.51 7.53
N LEU A 160 12.93 6.06 7.06
CA LEU A 160 13.97 6.93 6.52
C LEU A 160 13.52 7.88 5.37
N PRO A 161 12.67 7.49 4.40
CA PRO A 161 12.31 8.43 3.33
C PRO A 161 11.34 9.54 3.79
N LEU A 162 10.72 9.40 4.97
CA LEU A 162 9.81 10.41 5.51
C LEU A 162 10.51 11.74 5.84
N PHE A 163 11.82 11.71 6.11
CA PHE A 163 12.61 12.91 6.40
C PHE A 163 12.70 13.90 5.23
N PHE A 164 12.36 13.47 4.01
CA PHE A 164 12.47 14.28 2.79
C PHE A 164 11.14 14.92 2.34
N ILE A 165 10.04 14.71 3.07
CA ILE A 165 8.70 15.22 2.72
C ILE A 165 8.37 16.55 3.44
N GLY A 166 9.03 16.84 4.56
CA GLY A 166 8.72 18.00 5.41
C GLY A 166 7.54 17.77 6.36
N ASN A 167 7.04 18.83 7.00
CA ASN A 167 6.09 18.74 8.12
C ASN A 167 4.72 18.13 7.76
N GLN A 168 4.31 18.21 6.49
CA GLN A 168 3.06 17.62 5.99
C GLN A 168 3.02 16.10 6.22
N VAL A 169 4.18 15.44 6.34
CA VAL A 169 4.31 14.01 6.61
C VAL A 169 3.64 13.58 7.92
N LEU A 170 3.50 14.48 8.90
CA LEU A 170 2.91 14.14 10.20
C LEU A 170 1.44 13.77 10.09
N VAL A 171 0.68 14.47 9.23
CA VAL A 171 -0.73 14.16 8.99
C VAL A 171 -0.85 12.78 8.34
N GLY A 172 -0.07 12.53 7.28
CA GLY A 172 -0.02 11.23 6.63
C GLY A 172 0.37 10.11 7.59
N LEU A 173 1.43 10.29 8.38
CA LEU A 173 1.90 9.29 9.34
C LEU A 173 0.82 8.98 10.40
N SER A 174 0.14 10.00 10.93
CA SER A 174 -0.91 9.81 11.92
C SER A 174 -2.10 9.01 11.38
N ALA A 175 -2.54 9.33 10.15
CA ALA A 175 -3.63 8.62 9.48
C ALA A 175 -3.26 7.17 9.18
N VAL A 176 -2.01 6.93 8.80
CA VAL A 176 -1.52 5.58 8.49
C VAL A 176 -1.35 4.74 9.77
N VAL A 177 -0.88 5.32 10.87
CA VAL A 177 -0.86 4.61 12.17
C VAL A 177 -2.28 4.26 12.61
N PHE A 178 -3.24 5.16 12.39
CA PHE A 178 -4.65 4.90 12.66
C PHE A 178 -5.20 3.75 11.80
N ILE A 179 -4.98 3.74 10.48
CA ILE A 179 -5.47 2.66 9.61
C ILE A 179 -4.80 1.31 9.94
N TRP A 180 -3.52 1.33 10.31
CA TRP A 180 -2.81 0.14 10.80
C TRP A 180 -3.46 -0.42 12.07
N TRP A 181 -3.82 0.43 13.03
CA TRP A 181 -4.50 0.00 14.24
C TRP A 181 -5.91 -0.54 13.95
N VAL A 182 -6.68 0.15 13.10
CA VAL A 182 -8.01 -0.30 12.68
C VAL A 182 -7.96 -1.68 12.03
N THR A 183 -7.04 -1.90 11.09
CA THR A 183 -6.88 -3.18 10.40
C THR A 183 -6.45 -4.29 11.36
N LEU A 184 -5.52 -4.01 12.29
CA LEU A 184 -5.09 -4.94 13.33
C LEU A 184 -6.28 -5.42 14.19
N VAL A 185 -7.07 -4.47 14.72
CA VAL A 185 -8.25 -4.80 15.53
C VAL A 185 -9.31 -5.54 14.71
N HIS A 186 -9.51 -5.11 13.46
CA HIS A 186 -10.52 -5.69 12.57
C HIS A 186 -10.20 -7.15 12.23
N PHE A 187 -8.96 -7.46 11.83
CA PHE A 187 -8.57 -8.82 11.49
C PHE A 187 -8.61 -9.76 12.69
N LYS A 188 -8.13 -9.29 13.86
CA LYS A 188 -8.28 -10.05 15.11
C LYS A 188 -9.73 -10.42 15.39
N LYS A 189 -10.64 -9.45 15.26
CA LYS A 189 -12.07 -9.64 15.55
C LYS A 189 -12.77 -10.54 14.52
N ARG A 190 -12.41 -10.45 13.24
CA ARG A 190 -13.17 -11.05 12.14
C ARG A 190 -12.62 -12.40 11.68
N LEU A 191 -11.33 -12.63 11.88
CA LEU A 191 -10.59 -13.80 11.42
C LEU A 191 -9.85 -14.53 12.55
N GLY A 192 -9.71 -13.90 13.72
CA GLY A 192 -8.91 -14.44 14.83
C GLY A 192 -7.41 -14.12 14.74
N GLY A 193 -6.95 -13.49 13.66
CA GLY A 193 -5.55 -13.17 13.39
C GLY A 193 -5.38 -12.67 11.95
N VAL A 194 -4.23 -12.93 11.32
CA VAL A 194 -3.90 -12.44 9.96
C VAL A 194 -3.46 -13.53 8.99
N THR A 195 -3.67 -13.26 7.70
CA THR A 195 -3.15 -14.03 6.57
C THR A 195 -2.19 -13.17 5.75
N GLY A 196 -1.50 -13.75 4.75
CA GLY A 196 -0.73 -12.98 3.76
C GLY A 196 -1.57 -11.91 3.06
N ASP A 197 -2.84 -12.23 2.78
CA ASP A 197 -3.78 -11.32 2.12
C ASP A 197 -4.11 -10.14 3.02
N CYS A 198 -4.29 -10.38 4.33
CA CYS A 198 -4.50 -9.32 5.33
C CYS A 198 -3.29 -8.38 5.42
N LEU A 199 -2.08 -8.92 5.31
CA LEU A 199 -0.84 -8.12 5.27
C LEU A 199 -0.79 -7.29 3.98
N GLY A 200 -1.13 -7.89 2.83
CA GLY A 200 -1.27 -7.18 1.56
C GLY A 200 -2.29 -6.04 1.64
N ALA A 201 -3.45 -6.30 2.23
CA ALA A 201 -4.50 -5.31 2.43
C ALA A 201 -4.05 -4.16 3.34
N THR A 202 -3.35 -4.45 4.45
CA THR A 202 -2.79 -3.41 5.32
C THR A 202 -1.75 -2.57 4.57
N GLN A 203 -0.92 -3.19 3.74
CA GLN A 203 0.06 -2.48 2.92
C GLN A 203 -0.65 -1.52 1.96
N GLN A 204 -1.64 -2.01 1.20
CA GLN A 204 -2.37 -1.21 0.22
C GLN A 204 -3.18 -0.07 0.86
N LEU A 205 -3.87 -0.34 1.98
CA LEU A 205 -4.61 0.67 2.73
C LEU A 205 -3.68 1.74 3.33
N SER A 206 -2.54 1.32 3.89
CA SER A 206 -1.55 2.26 4.42
C SER A 206 -0.99 3.16 3.33
N GLU A 207 -0.67 2.59 2.16
CA GLU A 207 -0.14 3.35 1.03
C GLU A 207 -1.16 4.36 0.48
N VAL A 208 -2.41 3.95 0.23
CA VAL A 208 -3.42 4.84 -0.33
C VAL A 208 -3.83 5.94 0.64
N VAL A 209 -3.96 5.64 1.94
CA VAL A 209 -4.26 6.65 2.98
C VAL A 209 -3.13 7.67 3.09
N PHE A 210 -1.87 7.21 3.02
CA PHE A 210 -0.71 8.10 3.02
C PHE A 210 -0.76 9.11 1.86
N TYR A 211 -1.01 8.61 0.64
CA TYR A 211 -1.11 9.47 -0.55
C TYR A 211 -2.30 10.42 -0.44
N LEU A 212 -3.47 9.95 0.01
CA LEU A 212 -4.66 10.78 0.16
C LEU A 212 -4.42 11.94 1.12
N CYS A 213 -3.78 11.71 2.27
CA CYS A 213 -3.48 12.78 3.23
C CYS A 213 -2.52 13.82 2.66
N LEU A 214 -1.50 13.41 1.89
CA LEU A 214 -0.55 14.35 1.30
C LEU A 214 -1.09 15.06 0.06
N GLY A 215 -1.97 14.43 -0.72
CA GLY A 215 -2.60 15.07 -1.88
C GLY A 215 -3.79 15.96 -1.53
N SER A 216 -4.42 15.78 -0.37
CA SER A 216 -5.61 16.56 0.00
C SER A 216 -5.31 17.93 0.63
N ASN A 217 -4.04 18.30 0.77
CA ASN A 217 -3.60 19.52 1.49
C ASN A 217 -4.30 19.69 2.86
N ILE A 218 -4.67 18.59 3.52
CA ILE A 218 -5.27 18.62 4.86
C ILE A 218 -4.15 18.97 5.84
N GLY A 219 -3.91 20.27 6.05
CA GLY A 219 -2.95 20.77 7.04
C GLY A 219 -1.97 21.85 6.59
N VAL A 220 -2.19 22.52 5.45
CA VAL A 220 -1.51 23.77 5.09
C VAL A 220 -2.52 24.92 5.03
#